data_AF-A0AAU9XWA9-F1
#
_entry.id   AF-A0AAU9XWA9-F1
#
_cell.length_a   1.000
_cell.length_b   1.000
_cell.length_c   1.000
_cell.angle_alpha   90.00
_cell.angle_beta   90.00
_cell.angle_gamma   90.00
#
_symmetry.space_group_name_H-M   'P 1'
#
loop_
_entity.id
_entity.type
_entity.pdbx_description
1 polymer ?
#
loop_
_entity_poly.entity_id
_entity_poly.type
_entity_poly.pdbx_seq_one_letter_code
_entity_poly.pdbx_strand_id
1 'polypeptide(L)'
;MKFTWHYGKVTRNNSSKQGEAKAEKDFFMAINESAIHYHRSASGELVSLNTETLYVHQTHIVKLVMTKDSRISTVYQVIHLIEGDPPEIHQGCFFNCQPKVSPLVKLSIKSQCRGSQCSKISSYKWRLYQHFKRNTSFIWQRKHNLRLVTSTPLNSSDIVIKGGSLTGGNMYRLALFITITDGLWGVSAYDFSTAKPPTGGNCSITPPSGISLKTDFILSCSNWESDNTPLSYQFQYRLENGLYNVLYRGVNKNISTSWIPPENSTDNFTVKVIATVTDNFGISASPVSLTVQISPYQNVSTDVITNLLLANDSLFQKFIEIGNLRKAALLANSVLLSVSQETSMNFQERYKVVNYILENISPLEAKTVFDLLQKSSVIDSALPVLEEVPHQSLVSELPSFPFICTPQNFSLSAISSMTSLLWSIAQKRDVADISLTKQSAENLASCLNTVLKAAAVTASEDSKSSFQQQGKLLVKISMKALQKVTDSLLVLTVPDEKTIPFTAGQLSMTLGRYTLQRLSGLEVKAGKGRFILPSKSQLLLSGVNKTSFVDVQVLAELDGFLNCSCSHLTSFGGNLLVEPNPIDFDKVLVEFQQLSETGNIAVIVVIAIMLCDCAYYRKEIRRGRREK
;
A
#
# COMPACT_ATOMS: atom_id res chain seq x y z
N MET A 1 24.19 -16.67 28.70
CA MET A 1 24.07 -15.19 28.77
C MET A 1 23.89 -14.82 30.23
N LYS A 2 24.38 -13.66 30.66
CA LYS A 2 24.21 -13.19 32.04
C LYS A 2 23.46 -11.85 32.03
N PHE A 3 22.43 -11.76 32.86
CA PHE A 3 21.54 -10.61 32.99
C PHE A 3 21.71 -10.02 34.39
N THR A 4 22.06 -8.73 34.46
CA THR A 4 22.26 -8.01 35.71
C THR A 4 21.47 -6.72 35.70
N TRP A 5 20.58 -6.59 36.68
CA TRP A 5 19.70 -5.45 36.87
C TRP A 5 20.27 -4.56 37.97
N HIS A 6 20.30 -3.25 37.73
CA HIS A 6 20.70 -2.23 38.71
C HIS A 6 19.56 -1.24 38.91
N TYR A 7 19.21 -1.00 40.18
CA TYR A 7 18.15 -0.09 40.58
C TYR A 7 18.77 1.17 41.15
N GLY A 8 18.40 2.30 40.56
CA GLY A 8 18.93 3.60 40.93
C GLY A 8 17.85 4.64 41.11
N LYS A 9 18.24 5.75 41.72
CA LYS A 9 17.43 6.95 41.86
C LYS A 9 18.20 8.13 41.25
N VAL A 10 17.48 9.04 40.61
CA VAL A 10 18.05 10.33 40.19
C VAL A 10 18.03 11.26 41.39
N THR A 11 19.20 11.67 41.87
CA THR A 11 19.32 12.76 42.82
C THR A 11 19.28 14.08 42.03
N ARG A 12 18.24 14.89 42.24
CA ARG A 12 18.09 16.22 41.58
C ARG A 12 19.37 17.03 41.77
N ASN A 13 19.96 17.55 40.68
CA ASN A 13 20.95 18.62 40.75
C ASN A 13 20.34 19.94 40.24
N ASN A 14 20.13 20.88 41.18
CA ASN A 14 19.93 22.34 41.06
C ASN A 14 19.28 22.94 39.80
N SER A 15 18.06 23.49 39.94
CA SER A 15 17.79 24.93 39.73
C SER A 15 16.30 25.33 39.93
N SER A 16 16.09 26.25 40.88
CA SER A 16 14.95 27.17 41.04
C SER A 16 13.55 26.62 41.38
N LYS A 17 13.04 27.05 42.55
CA LYS A 17 11.65 26.90 43.06
C LYS A 17 10.57 27.61 42.23
N GLN A 18 10.82 27.96 40.97
CA GLN A 18 9.85 28.54 40.04
C GLN A 18 9.52 27.60 38.85
N GLY A 19 9.99 26.34 38.93
CA GLY A 19 9.86 25.34 37.88
C GLY A 19 8.78 24.29 38.10
N GLU A 20 7.96 24.32 39.14
CA GLU A 20 7.07 23.19 39.47
C GLU A 20 5.98 22.91 38.41
N ALA A 21 5.50 23.94 37.68
CA ALA A 21 4.62 23.73 36.52
C ALA A 21 5.38 23.47 35.19
N LYS A 22 6.71 23.64 35.18
CA LYS A 22 7.58 23.46 34.00
C LYS A 22 8.37 22.15 34.05
N ALA A 23 8.56 21.56 35.23
CA ALA A 23 9.42 20.41 35.50
C ALA A 23 8.84 19.03 35.11
N GLU A 24 7.53 18.94 34.84
CA GLU A 24 6.93 17.74 34.22
C GLU A 24 7.44 17.46 32.79
N LYS A 25 8.21 18.40 32.19
CA LYS A 25 8.50 18.39 30.74
C LYS A 25 9.88 17.86 30.34
N ASP A 26 10.85 17.71 31.25
CA ASP A 26 12.27 17.57 30.86
C ASP A 26 12.99 16.26 31.26
N PHE A 27 12.34 15.33 31.99
CA PHE A 27 12.99 14.06 32.41
C PHE A 27 13.32 13.08 31.28
N PHE A 28 12.82 13.34 30.07
CA PHE A 28 13.14 12.56 28.87
C PHE A 28 14.44 13.02 28.19
N MET A 29 15.08 14.09 28.68
CA MET A 29 16.13 14.80 27.95
C MET A 29 17.57 14.35 28.14
N ALA A 30 17.86 13.42 29.05
CA ALA A 30 19.02 12.53 29.09
C ALA A 30 19.24 12.11 30.53
N ILE A 31 19.58 10.84 30.71
CA ILE A 31 20.06 10.36 32.01
C ILE A 31 21.58 10.48 31.96
N ASN A 32 22.13 11.44 32.68
CA ASN A 32 23.57 11.46 32.93
C ASN A 32 23.87 10.33 33.92
N GLU A 33 24.63 9.31 33.50
CA GLU A 33 24.95 8.14 34.33
C GLU A 33 25.60 8.54 35.67
N SER A 34 26.40 9.60 35.66
CA SER A 34 27.03 10.14 36.88
C SER A 34 26.05 10.74 37.89
N ALA A 35 24.80 11.00 37.49
CA ALA A 35 23.72 11.50 38.35
C ALA A 35 22.81 10.37 38.89
N ILE A 36 23.11 9.10 38.57
CA ILE A 36 22.32 7.96 39.05
C ILE A 36 23.05 7.31 40.22
N HIS A 37 22.38 7.27 41.38
CA HIS A 37 22.87 6.48 42.50
C HIS A 37 22.19 5.11 42.51
N TYR A 38 22.93 4.06 42.14
CA TYR A 38 22.47 2.67 42.24
C TYR A 38 22.54 2.18 43.68
N HIS A 39 21.44 1.64 44.19
CA HIS A 39 21.32 1.20 45.60
C HIS A 39 21.00 -0.29 45.72
N ARG A 40 20.63 -0.96 44.62
CA ARG A 40 20.33 -2.39 44.61
C ARG A 40 20.70 -3.02 43.27
N SER A 41 21.01 -4.30 43.27
CA SER A 41 21.15 -5.09 42.04
C SER A 41 20.47 -6.46 42.16
N ALA A 42 20.05 -7.02 41.04
CA ALA A 42 19.50 -8.37 40.93
C ALA A 42 20.07 -9.07 39.69
N SER A 43 19.97 -10.40 39.64
CA SER A 43 20.37 -11.21 38.47
C SER A 43 19.24 -12.15 38.07
N GLY A 44 19.09 -12.37 36.77
CA GLY A 44 18.01 -13.22 36.22
C GLY A 44 17.43 -12.63 34.93
N GLU A 45 16.80 -13.49 34.12
CA GLU A 45 16.13 -13.06 32.88
C GLU A 45 14.89 -12.20 33.16
N LEU A 46 14.18 -12.50 34.24
CA LEU A 46 13.03 -11.75 34.73
C LEU A 46 13.26 -11.38 36.19
N VAL A 47 13.00 -10.12 36.55
CA VAL A 47 13.02 -9.66 37.94
C VAL A 47 11.76 -8.85 38.22
N SER A 48 11.05 -9.22 39.28
CA SER A 48 9.90 -8.46 39.79
C SER A 48 10.36 -7.44 40.84
N LEU A 49 9.85 -6.21 40.73
CA LEU A 49 10.14 -5.13 41.67
C LEU A 49 8.89 -4.89 42.53
N ASN A 50 9.00 -5.07 43.86
CA ASN A 50 7.92 -4.70 44.76
C ASN A 50 7.84 -3.17 44.86
N THR A 51 6.79 -2.60 44.27
CA THR A 51 6.54 -1.15 44.22
C THR A 51 6.09 -0.56 45.56
N GLU A 52 5.59 -1.37 46.51
CA GLU A 52 5.20 -0.91 47.85
C GLU A 52 6.37 -0.36 48.66
N THR A 53 7.59 -0.82 48.34
CA THR A 53 8.82 -0.40 49.00
C THR A 53 9.43 0.87 48.40
N LEU A 54 8.80 1.44 47.37
CA LEU A 54 9.28 2.60 46.65
C LEU A 54 8.46 3.85 47.03
N TYR A 55 9.12 5.01 46.99
CA TYR A 55 8.47 6.27 47.34
C TYR A 55 7.67 6.83 46.17
N VAL A 56 6.37 7.07 46.40
CA VAL A 56 5.47 7.69 45.42
C VAL A 56 5.98 9.09 45.04
N HIS A 57 5.74 9.52 43.80
CA HIS A 57 6.20 10.79 43.21
C HIS A 57 7.72 10.89 43.00
N GLN A 58 8.45 9.77 43.09
CA GLN A 58 9.86 9.70 42.72
C GLN A 58 10.07 9.04 41.35
N THR A 59 11.13 9.47 40.68
CA THR A 59 11.57 8.86 39.42
C THR A 59 12.69 7.86 39.73
N HIS A 60 12.42 6.60 39.44
CA HIS A 60 13.37 5.51 39.56
C HIS A 60 13.96 5.16 38.19
N ILE A 61 15.19 4.66 38.18
CA ILE A 61 15.83 4.17 36.97
C ILE A 61 16.23 2.72 37.20
N VAL A 62 15.88 1.88 36.24
CA VAL A 62 16.33 0.49 36.16
C VAL A 62 17.28 0.37 34.99
N LYS A 63 18.50 -0.09 35.23
CA LYS A 63 19.50 -0.40 34.21
C LYS A 63 19.63 -1.92 34.09
N LEU A 64 19.43 -2.46 32.90
CA LEU A 64 19.73 -3.86 32.60
C LEU A 64 21.04 -3.91 31.81
N VAL A 65 21.98 -4.70 32.31
CA VAL A 65 23.24 -5.05 31.65
C VAL A 65 23.16 -6.50 31.22
N MET A 66 23.35 -6.74 29.92
CA MET A 66 23.43 -8.08 29.33
C MET A 66 24.84 -8.36 28.88
N THR A 67 25.40 -9.49 29.30
CA THR A 67 26.74 -9.92 28.88
C THR A 67 26.70 -11.30 28.22
N LYS A 68 27.34 -11.42 27.06
CA LYS A 68 27.59 -12.69 26.38
C LYS A 68 29.04 -12.71 25.90
N ASP A 69 29.85 -13.56 26.52
CA ASP A 69 31.30 -13.65 26.29
C ASP A 69 31.94 -12.28 26.60
N SER A 70 32.61 -11.65 25.64
CA SER A 70 33.18 -10.30 25.76
C SER A 70 32.20 -9.16 25.42
N ARG A 71 30.99 -9.48 24.92
CA ARG A 71 30.02 -8.47 24.48
C ARG A 71 29.15 -8.02 25.65
N ILE A 72 29.00 -6.70 25.78
CA ILE A 72 28.18 -6.06 26.80
C ILE A 72 27.15 -5.16 26.09
N SER A 73 25.90 -5.27 26.48
CA SER A 73 24.82 -4.35 26.07
C SER A 73 24.10 -3.82 27.30
N THR A 74 23.59 -2.60 27.22
CA THR A 74 22.94 -1.91 28.34
C THR A 74 21.67 -1.21 27.88
N VAL A 75 20.61 -1.32 28.67
CA VAL A 75 19.35 -0.58 28.47
C VAL A 75 18.87 0.05 29.77
N TYR A 76 18.16 1.17 29.67
CA TYR A 76 17.61 1.91 30.79
C TYR A 76 16.09 2.00 30.68
N GLN A 77 15.40 1.78 31.79
CA GLN A 77 13.97 2.04 31.95
C GLN A 77 13.79 3.13 33.00
N VAL A 78 13.04 4.17 32.66
CA VAL A 78 12.60 5.21 33.61
C VAL A 78 11.24 4.82 34.13
N ILE A 79 11.08 4.85 35.45
CA ILE A 79 9.83 4.51 36.15
C ILE A 79 9.40 5.74 36.95
N HIS A 80 8.21 6.25 36.64
CA HIS A 80 7.54 7.26 37.43
C HIS A 80 6.53 6.56 38.33
N LEU A 81 6.79 6.54 39.64
CA LEU A 81 5.85 5.94 40.58
C LEU A 81 4.79 6.97 40.96
N ILE A 82 3.53 6.66 40.67
CA ILE A 82 2.37 7.50 40.98
C ILE A 82 1.40 6.72 41.87
N GLU A 83 0.53 7.44 42.56
CA GLU A 83 -0.53 6.84 43.35
C GLU A 83 -1.65 6.30 42.44
N GLY A 84 -2.21 5.13 42.79
CA GLY A 84 -3.27 4.48 42.02
C GLY A 84 -2.79 3.45 40.99
N ASP A 85 -3.71 3.03 40.12
CA ASP A 85 -3.51 2.02 39.08
C ASP A 85 -3.45 2.69 37.69
N PRO A 86 -2.26 3.09 37.19
CA PRO A 86 -2.13 3.77 35.92
C PRO A 86 -2.40 2.83 34.73
N PRO A 87 -2.83 3.37 33.57
CA PRO A 87 -3.05 2.55 32.39
C PRO A 87 -1.75 1.91 31.88
N GLU A 88 -1.79 0.60 31.63
CA GLU A 88 -0.65 -0.13 31.07
C GLU A 88 -0.55 0.15 29.56
N ILE A 89 0.42 0.96 29.15
CA ILE A 89 0.56 1.41 27.77
C ILE A 89 1.89 1.05 27.12
N HIS A 90 1.76 0.51 25.91
CA HIS A 90 2.88 0.14 25.05
C HIS A 90 2.74 0.76 23.66
N GLN A 91 3.87 1.09 23.05
CA GLN A 91 3.93 1.54 21.66
C GLN A 91 4.36 0.38 20.76
N GLY A 92 3.53 0.05 19.78
CA GLY A 92 3.84 -0.96 18.77
C GLY A 92 4.13 -0.31 17.43
N CYS A 93 5.22 -0.69 16.77
CA CYS A 93 5.43 -0.24 15.40
C CYS A 93 4.46 -0.94 14.44
N PHE A 94 3.85 -0.17 13.53
CA PHE A 94 2.89 -0.68 12.57
C PHE A 94 3.39 -0.64 11.12
N PHE A 95 4.14 0.40 10.75
CA PHE A 95 4.66 0.59 9.40
C PHE A 95 6.06 1.21 9.45
N ASN A 96 6.98 0.76 8.58
CA ASN A 96 8.40 1.15 8.57
C ASN A 96 9.17 0.70 9.84
N CYS A 97 8.97 -0.56 10.22
CA CYS A 97 9.46 -1.18 11.46
C CYS A 97 10.80 -1.92 11.30
N GLN A 98 11.57 -1.52 10.29
CA GLN A 98 12.93 -2.01 10.07
C GLN A 98 13.81 -1.67 11.29
N PRO A 99 14.89 -2.42 11.58
CA PRO A 99 15.82 -2.11 12.68
C PRO A 99 16.34 -0.67 12.65
N LYS A 100 16.49 -0.11 11.43
CA LYS A 100 16.64 1.32 11.19
C LYS A 100 15.52 1.80 10.28
N VAL A 101 14.78 2.79 10.74
CA VAL A 101 13.64 3.39 10.03
C VAL A 101 14.13 4.09 8.76
N SER A 102 13.47 3.85 7.62
CA SER A 102 13.75 4.59 6.39
C SER A 102 13.25 6.04 6.53
N PRO A 103 14.12 7.06 6.41
CA PRO A 103 13.72 8.45 6.66
C PRO A 103 12.78 9.01 5.58
N LEU A 104 12.80 8.47 4.36
CA LEU A 104 11.98 8.94 3.22
C LEU A 104 10.57 8.33 3.22
N VAL A 105 10.33 7.28 4.01
CA VAL A 105 9.04 6.59 4.11
C VAL A 105 8.35 6.97 5.42
N LYS A 106 7.01 7.05 5.43
CA LYS A 106 6.26 7.35 6.66
C LYS A 106 6.55 6.31 7.75
N LEU A 107 6.52 6.74 9.01
CA LEU A 107 6.61 5.86 10.18
C LEU A 107 5.27 5.89 10.92
N SER A 108 4.64 4.74 11.10
CA SER A 108 3.37 4.62 11.81
C SER A 108 3.56 3.82 13.10
N ILE A 109 3.22 4.43 14.23
CA ILE A 109 3.29 3.83 15.56
C ILE A 109 1.89 3.78 16.15
N LYS A 110 1.51 2.61 16.66
CA LYS A 110 0.25 2.36 17.34
C LYS A 110 0.40 2.41 18.84
N SER A 111 -0.62 2.93 19.52
CA SER A 111 -0.76 2.77 20.96
C SER A 111 -1.52 1.48 21.27
N GLN A 112 -1.01 0.69 22.20
CA GLN A 112 -1.67 -0.49 22.75
C GLN A 112 -1.84 -0.31 24.25
N CYS A 113 -3.08 -0.44 24.73
CA CYS A 113 -3.39 -0.38 26.15
C CYS A 113 -3.85 -1.76 26.64
N ARG A 114 -3.40 -2.16 27.83
CA ARG A 114 -3.83 -3.37 28.53
C ARG A 114 -4.41 -3.03 29.91
N GLY A 115 -5.32 -3.88 30.37
CA GLY A 115 -5.97 -3.72 31.67
C GLY A 115 -7.31 -2.97 31.64
N SER A 116 -7.93 -2.89 32.82
CA SER A 116 -9.27 -2.32 33.01
C SER A 116 -9.35 -0.81 32.77
N GLN A 117 -8.22 -0.10 32.89
CA GLN A 117 -8.16 1.35 32.75
C GLN A 117 -8.26 1.84 31.29
N CYS A 118 -8.15 0.95 30.29
CA CYS A 118 -8.13 1.34 28.88
C CYS A 118 -9.45 1.94 28.38
N SER A 119 -10.59 1.53 28.94
CA SER A 119 -11.90 2.10 28.61
C SER A 119 -12.09 3.52 29.13
N LYS A 120 -11.27 3.93 30.11
CA LYS A 120 -11.29 5.24 30.76
C LYS A 120 -10.34 6.25 30.12
N ILE A 121 -9.65 5.90 29.03
CA ILE A 121 -8.71 6.82 28.38
C ILE A 121 -9.46 8.07 27.89
N SER A 122 -9.03 9.23 28.38
CA SER A 122 -9.63 10.53 28.09
C SER A 122 -8.83 11.34 27.07
N SER A 123 -7.49 11.21 27.04
CA SER A 123 -6.66 11.94 26.07
C SER A 123 -5.34 11.24 25.73
N TYR A 124 -4.85 11.50 24.51
CA TYR A 124 -3.52 11.13 24.03
C TYR A 124 -2.71 12.39 23.76
N LYS A 125 -1.39 12.34 24.02
CA LYS A 125 -0.48 13.46 23.75
C LYS A 125 0.89 12.95 23.33
N TRP A 126 1.23 13.22 22.07
CA TRP A 126 2.50 12.81 21.47
C TRP A 126 3.60 13.89 21.54
N ARG A 127 4.84 13.46 21.78
CA ARG A 127 6.05 14.31 21.70
C ARG A 127 7.19 13.56 21.03
N LEU A 128 7.93 14.25 20.17
CA LEU A 128 9.12 13.71 19.51
C LEU A 128 10.36 14.44 19.99
N TYR A 129 11.42 13.68 20.24
CA TYR A 129 12.74 14.18 20.59
C TYR A 129 13.78 13.60 19.63
N GLN A 130 14.83 14.37 19.37
CA GLN A 130 15.99 13.95 18.60
C GLN A 130 17.22 13.94 19.49
N HIS A 131 18.04 12.91 19.36
CA HIS A 131 19.26 12.75 20.13
C HIS A 131 20.38 13.58 19.52
N PHE A 132 20.99 14.45 20.33
CA PHE A 132 22.16 15.23 19.93
C PHE A 132 23.34 14.88 20.83
N LYS A 133 24.53 14.75 20.21
CA LYS A 133 25.78 14.63 20.94
C LYS A 133 26.35 16.02 21.18
N ARG A 134 26.52 16.40 22.44
CA ARG A 134 27.20 17.64 22.83
C ARG A 134 28.34 17.28 23.79
N ASN A 135 29.57 17.31 23.29
CA ASN A 135 30.78 16.86 24.00
C ASN A 135 30.67 15.39 24.47
N THR A 136 30.84 15.14 25.76
CA THR A 136 30.69 13.84 26.44
C THR A 136 29.25 13.58 26.92
N SER A 137 28.35 14.57 26.81
CA SER A 137 26.97 14.45 27.23
C SER A 137 26.02 14.24 26.05
N PHE A 138 25.03 13.38 26.26
CA PHE A 138 23.95 13.15 25.33
C PHE A 138 22.75 13.97 25.77
N ILE A 139 22.03 14.60 24.84
CA ILE A 139 20.82 15.37 25.17
C ILE A 139 19.75 15.03 24.12
N TRP A 140 18.56 14.66 24.58
CA TRP A 140 17.39 14.62 23.73
C TRP A 140 16.80 16.03 23.63
N GLN A 141 16.73 16.58 22.44
CA GLN A 141 16.09 17.87 22.19
C GLN A 141 14.69 17.65 21.65
N ARG A 142 13.71 18.34 22.24
CA ARG A 142 12.32 18.27 21.75
C ARG A 142 12.21 18.90 20.37
N LYS A 143 11.59 18.17 19.44
CA LYS A 143 11.21 18.72 18.13
C LYS A 143 9.91 19.50 18.29
N HIS A 144 9.97 20.81 18.07
CA HIS A 144 8.79 21.68 18.10
C HIS A 144 7.94 21.52 16.84
N ASN A 145 6.68 21.96 16.88
CA ASN A 145 5.75 21.92 15.74
C ASN A 145 5.51 20.53 15.13
N LEU A 146 5.37 19.51 15.98
CA LEU A 146 5.13 18.12 15.57
C LEU A 146 3.94 17.97 14.58
N ARG A 147 2.93 18.85 14.67
CA ARG A 147 1.78 18.89 13.74
C ARG A 147 2.17 19.03 12.26
N LEU A 148 3.30 19.68 11.95
CA LEU A 148 3.76 19.87 10.57
C LEU A 148 4.31 18.57 9.97
N VAL A 149 4.90 17.73 10.81
CA VAL A 149 5.59 16.51 10.40
C VAL A 149 4.76 15.24 10.63
N THR A 150 3.52 15.36 11.16
CA THR A 150 2.59 14.23 11.32
C THR A 150 1.43 14.29 10.32
N SER A 151 0.90 13.12 9.95
CA SER A 151 -0.34 13.01 9.16
C SER A 151 -1.56 12.61 9.98
N THR A 152 -1.40 12.26 11.26
CA THR A 152 -2.50 12.10 12.22
C THR A 152 -2.57 13.30 13.18
N PRO A 153 -3.75 13.54 13.79
CA PRO A 153 -3.89 14.43 14.94
C PRO A 153 -3.02 13.99 16.13
N LEU A 154 -2.44 14.95 16.86
CA LEU A 154 -1.60 14.66 18.03
C LEU A 154 -2.37 14.18 19.27
N ASN A 155 -3.70 14.16 19.19
CA ASN A 155 -4.60 13.62 20.21
C ASN A 155 -5.25 12.28 19.81
N SER A 156 -4.86 11.72 18.66
CA SER A 156 -5.28 10.38 18.25
C SER A 156 -4.48 9.29 18.96
N SER A 157 -5.06 8.09 19.05
CA SER A 157 -4.42 6.92 19.66
C SER A 157 -3.16 6.49 18.94
N ASP A 158 -3.11 6.68 17.61
CA ASP A 158 -1.98 6.32 16.77
C ASP A 158 -1.31 7.57 16.19
N ILE A 159 -0.02 7.46 15.88
CA ILE A 159 0.74 8.55 15.26
C ILE A 159 1.43 8.11 13.98
N VAL A 160 1.36 8.98 12.98
CA VAL A 160 2.10 8.81 11.73
C VAL A 160 3.01 10.01 11.50
N ILE A 161 4.31 9.76 11.42
CA ILE A 161 5.34 10.73 11.03
C ILE A 161 5.53 10.63 9.52
N LYS A 162 5.45 11.76 8.81
CA LYS A 162 5.58 11.84 7.36
C LYS A 162 7.00 11.45 6.91
N GLY A 163 7.09 10.76 5.78
CA GLY A 163 8.36 10.55 5.09
C GLY A 163 9.04 11.87 4.75
N GLY A 164 10.38 11.87 4.75
CA GLY A 164 11.21 13.06 4.52
C GLY A 164 11.27 14.03 5.71
N SER A 165 10.50 13.80 6.78
CA SER A 165 10.48 14.70 7.94
C SER A 165 11.55 14.41 8.98
N LEU A 166 12.23 13.27 8.89
CA LEU A 166 13.30 12.84 9.79
C LEU A 166 14.63 12.82 9.04
N THR A 167 15.67 13.34 9.69
CA THR A 167 17.03 13.30 9.15
C THR A 167 17.64 11.92 9.36
N GLY A 168 18.13 11.30 8.28
CA GLY A 168 18.79 9.99 8.30
C GLY A 168 20.02 9.94 9.21
N GLY A 169 20.33 8.76 9.74
CA GLY A 169 21.48 8.52 10.63
C GLY A 169 21.34 9.06 12.06
N ASN A 170 20.17 9.56 12.46
CA ASN A 170 19.91 10.09 13.80
C ASN A 170 19.04 9.15 14.64
N MET A 171 19.14 9.27 15.97
CA MET A 171 18.27 8.60 16.93
C MET A 171 17.14 9.53 17.38
N TYR A 172 15.94 8.97 17.53
CA TYR A 172 14.73 9.66 17.91
C TYR A 172 14.01 8.91 19.05
N ARG A 173 13.33 9.68 19.89
CA ARG A 173 12.48 9.17 20.97
C ARG A 173 11.09 9.75 20.81
N LEU A 174 10.11 8.88 20.67
CA LEU A 174 8.70 9.22 20.55
C LEU A 174 8.00 8.90 21.87
N ALA A 175 7.66 9.92 22.64
CA ALA A 175 6.96 9.78 23.91
C ALA A 175 5.45 9.97 23.73
N LEU A 176 4.69 9.06 24.33
CA LEU A 176 3.23 9.08 24.41
C LEU A 176 2.81 9.29 25.85
N PHE A 177 1.97 10.31 26.08
CA PHE A 177 1.33 10.57 27.36
C PHE A 177 -0.16 10.30 27.22
N ILE A 178 -0.73 9.52 28.13
CA ILE A 178 -2.16 9.28 28.23
C ILE A 178 -2.67 9.79 29.55
N THR A 179 -3.88 10.32 29.55
CA THR A 179 -4.68 10.57 30.76
C THR A 179 -5.94 9.72 30.74
N ILE A 180 -6.37 9.23 31.89
CA ILE A 180 -7.70 8.63 32.06
C ILE A 180 -8.67 9.63 32.68
N THR A 181 -9.96 9.28 32.74
CA THR A 181 -11.02 10.11 33.34
C THR A 181 -10.76 10.45 34.80
N ASP A 182 -10.09 9.56 35.52
CA ASP A 182 -9.85 9.66 36.96
C ASP A 182 -8.61 10.54 37.27
N GLY A 183 -8.03 11.19 36.26
CA GLY A 183 -6.87 12.08 36.38
C GLY A 183 -5.52 11.37 36.41
N LEU A 184 -5.48 10.04 36.55
CA LEU A 184 -4.25 9.26 36.42
C LEU A 184 -3.70 9.34 35.00
N TRP A 185 -2.38 9.20 34.89
CA TRP A 185 -1.68 9.27 33.62
C TRP A 185 -0.70 8.12 33.43
N GLY A 186 -0.48 7.75 32.17
CA GLY A 186 0.49 6.74 31.77
C GLY A 186 1.43 7.32 30.72
N VAL A 187 2.66 6.81 30.68
CA VAL A 187 3.64 7.21 29.66
C VAL A 187 4.31 5.98 29.05
N SER A 188 4.49 6.04 27.74
CA SER A 188 5.33 5.12 26.98
C SER A 188 6.35 5.92 26.17
N ALA A 189 7.54 5.35 25.96
CA ALA A 189 8.56 5.92 25.08
C ALA A 189 9.05 4.87 24.07
N TYR A 190 9.11 5.26 22.80
CA TYR A 190 9.58 4.44 21.70
C TYR A 190 10.82 5.05 21.07
N ASP A 191 11.95 4.36 21.23
CA ASP A 191 13.24 4.78 20.70
C ASP A 191 13.50 4.09 19.36
N PHE A 192 13.95 4.86 18.38
CA PHE A 192 14.28 4.33 17.07
C PHE A 192 15.40 5.12 16.41
N SER A 193 16.12 4.45 15.51
CA SER A 193 17.17 5.07 14.70
C SER A 193 16.75 5.14 13.25
N THR A 194 17.15 6.19 12.56
CA THR A 194 16.94 6.33 11.11
C THR A 194 18.14 5.80 10.34
N ALA A 195 17.90 5.14 9.22
CA ALA A 195 18.94 4.66 8.34
C ALA A 195 19.65 5.82 7.63
N LYS A 196 20.88 5.59 7.16
CA LYS A 196 21.57 6.46 6.21
C LYS A 196 21.30 5.94 4.80
N PRO A 197 20.59 6.69 3.94
CA PRO A 197 20.42 6.30 2.56
C PRO A 197 21.74 6.27 1.78
N PRO A 198 21.80 5.59 0.62
CA PRO A 198 22.90 5.75 -0.32
C PRO A 198 23.09 7.23 -0.72
N THR A 199 24.33 7.68 -0.91
CA THR A 199 24.67 9.08 -1.22
C THR A 199 25.82 9.20 -2.23
N GLY A 200 26.14 10.42 -2.65
CA GLY A 200 27.31 10.76 -3.48
C GLY A 200 27.16 10.55 -4.99
N GLY A 201 26.25 9.67 -5.40
CA GLY A 201 26.10 9.29 -6.80
C GLY A 201 25.16 10.16 -7.62
N ASN A 202 25.15 9.91 -8.92
CA ASN A 202 24.17 10.47 -9.86
C ASN A 202 23.74 9.39 -10.88
N CYS A 203 22.70 9.68 -11.65
CA CYS A 203 22.26 8.87 -12.77
C CYS A 203 22.12 9.72 -14.04
N SER A 204 22.22 9.09 -15.21
CA SER A 204 22.13 9.74 -16.52
C SER A 204 21.46 8.83 -17.55
N ILE A 205 20.93 9.44 -18.61
CA ILE A 205 20.39 8.77 -19.80
C ILE A 205 21.04 9.36 -21.06
N THR A 206 21.53 8.51 -21.95
CA THR A 206 22.26 8.91 -23.18
C THR A 206 21.84 8.03 -24.36
N PRO A 207 21.58 8.57 -25.57
CA PRO A 207 21.61 10.00 -25.94
C PRO A 207 20.45 10.80 -25.32
N PRO A 208 20.52 12.14 -25.29
CA PRO A 208 19.45 12.99 -24.73
C PRO A 208 18.21 13.05 -25.62
N SER A 209 18.31 12.61 -26.87
CA SER A 209 17.21 12.56 -27.83
C SER A 209 17.31 11.31 -28.72
N GLY A 210 16.18 10.77 -29.15
CA GLY A 210 16.15 9.64 -30.08
C GLY A 210 14.74 9.28 -30.55
N ILE A 211 14.62 8.14 -31.22
CA ILE A 211 13.36 7.63 -31.77
C ILE A 211 13.02 6.32 -31.07
N SER A 212 11.78 6.19 -30.60
CA SER A 212 11.27 4.94 -30.00
C SER A 212 11.43 3.75 -30.97
N LEU A 213 11.68 2.54 -30.44
CA LEU A 213 11.95 1.30 -31.18
C LEU A 213 13.24 1.29 -32.04
N LYS A 214 13.99 2.40 -32.11
CA LYS A 214 15.18 2.52 -32.97
C LYS A 214 16.44 2.94 -32.22
N THR A 215 16.36 3.96 -31.37
CA THR A 215 17.52 4.48 -30.65
C THR A 215 17.75 3.70 -29.37
N ASP A 216 18.95 3.16 -29.18
CA ASP A 216 19.33 2.51 -27.92
C ASP A 216 19.73 3.57 -26.89
N PHE A 217 18.93 3.68 -25.83
CA PHE A 217 19.20 4.56 -24.69
C PHE A 217 19.91 3.81 -23.58
N ILE A 218 21.04 4.35 -23.13
CA ILE A 218 21.85 3.84 -22.03
C ILE A 218 21.48 4.61 -20.78
N LEU A 219 20.91 3.91 -19.78
CA LEU A 219 20.69 4.46 -18.44
C LEU A 219 21.79 3.95 -17.51
N SER A 220 22.46 4.88 -16.83
CA SER A 220 23.61 4.58 -15.98
C SER A 220 23.54 5.34 -14.66
N CYS A 221 23.90 4.67 -13.57
CA CYS A 221 24.13 5.30 -12.27
C CYS A 221 25.57 5.04 -11.81
N SER A 222 26.23 6.05 -11.25
CA SER A 222 27.63 5.99 -10.83
C SER A 222 27.87 6.72 -9.51
N ASN A 223 28.98 6.41 -8.86
CA ASN A 223 29.48 7.06 -7.63
C ASN A 223 28.54 6.99 -6.40
N TRP A 224 27.61 6.03 -6.38
CA TRP A 224 26.76 5.79 -5.21
C TRP A 224 27.50 5.02 -4.13
N GLU A 225 27.52 5.56 -2.92
CA GLU A 225 28.14 4.97 -1.73
C GLU A 225 27.07 4.62 -0.69
N SER A 226 27.25 3.47 -0.02
CA SER A 226 26.38 2.98 1.03
C SER A 226 27.15 2.05 1.96
N ASP A 227 26.88 2.15 3.27
CA ASP A 227 27.37 1.19 4.28
C ASP A 227 26.77 -0.22 4.07
N ASN A 228 25.68 -0.31 3.29
CA ASN A 228 24.94 -1.54 3.03
C ASN A 228 24.93 -1.84 1.52
N THR A 229 25.56 -2.94 1.11
CA THR A 229 25.69 -3.40 -0.28
C THR A 229 25.20 -4.85 -0.42
N PRO A 230 24.85 -5.35 -1.63
CA PRO A 230 24.86 -4.65 -2.92
C PRO A 230 23.75 -3.60 -3.05
N LEU A 231 23.97 -2.60 -3.91
CA LEU A 231 22.94 -1.65 -4.31
C LEU A 231 22.07 -2.24 -5.42
N SER A 232 20.80 -1.85 -5.44
CA SER A 232 19.86 -2.09 -6.53
C SER A 232 19.44 -0.77 -7.16
N TYR A 233 19.24 -0.80 -8.47
CA TYR A 233 18.91 0.33 -9.32
C TYR A 233 17.55 0.11 -9.94
N GLN A 234 16.74 1.15 -9.94
CA GLN A 234 15.40 1.15 -10.52
C GLN A 234 15.22 2.37 -11.40
N PHE A 235 14.70 2.17 -12.61
CA PHE A 235 14.34 3.24 -13.54
C PHE A 235 12.85 3.15 -13.85
N GLN A 236 12.12 4.20 -13.50
CA GLN A 236 10.67 4.29 -13.71
C GLN A 236 10.33 5.45 -14.63
N TYR A 237 9.20 5.35 -15.30
CA TYR A 237 8.67 6.45 -16.10
C TYR A 237 7.15 6.45 -16.00
N ARG A 238 6.55 7.52 -16.50
CA ARG A 238 5.10 7.67 -16.60
C ARG A 238 4.72 7.75 -18.07
N LEU A 239 3.70 7.02 -18.46
CA LEU A 239 3.11 7.04 -19.80
C LEU A 239 2.21 8.28 -19.97
N GLU A 240 1.94 8.65 -21.21
CA GLU A 240 1.08 9.80 -21.56
C GLU A 240 -0.33 9.69 -20.94
N ASN A 241 -0.90 8.49 -20.90
CA ASN A 241 -2.18 8.20 -20.24
C ASN A 241 -2.13 8.27 -18.70
N GLY A 242 -0.99 8.65 -18.12
CA GLY A 242 -0.79 8.82 -16.69
C GLY A 242 -0.40 7.56 -15.92
N LEU A 243 -0.26 6.41 -16.60
CA LEU A 243 0.13 5.13 -16.00
C LEU A 243 1.61 5.10 -15.64
N TYR A 244 1.93 4.44 -14.53
CA TYR A 244 3.33 4.22 -14.12
C TYR A 244 3.88 2.93 -14.72
N ASN A 245 5.16 2.94 -15.06
CA ASN A 245 5.83 1.73 -15.53
C ASN A 245 7.30 1.72 -15.07
N VAL A 246 7.91 0.53 -15.12
CA VAL A 246 9.28 0.28 -14.69
C VAL A 246 10.07 -0.28 -15.87
N LEU A 247 11.08 0.48 -16.30
CA LEU A 247 12.04 0.03 -17.33
C LEU A 247 12.90 -1.11 -16.80
N TYR A 248 13.37 -0.96 -15.56
CA TYR A 248 14.29 -1.92 -14.95
C TYR A 248 14.29 -1.82 -13.44
N ARG A 249 14.49 -2.97 -12.79
CA ARG A 249 15.00 -3.09 -11.43
C ARG A 249 16.02 -4.22 -11.38
N GLY A 250 17.13 -4.01 -10.68
CA GLY A 250 18.14 -5.04 -10.42
C GLY A 250 19.47 -4.46 -9.99
N VAL A 251 20.49 -5.31 -9.90
CA VAL A 251 21.83 -4.92 -9.43
C VAL A 251 22.71 -4.26 -10.50
N ASN A 252 22.31 -4.33 -11.78
CA ASN A 252 23.09 -3.71 -12.86
C ASN A 252 22.88 -2.20 -12.83
N LYS A 253 23.97 -1.47 -12.61
CA LYS A 253 23.99 0.00 -12.64
C LYS A 253 23.82 0.60 -14.04
N ASN A 254 24.04 -0.21 -15.08
CA ASN A 254 23.94 0.19 -16.48
C ASN A 254 22.97 -0.74 -17.21
N ILE A 255 22.05 -0.16 -17.97
CA ILE A 255 21.14 -0.87 -18.86
C ILE A 255 21.07 -0.16 -20.22
N SER A 256 20.72 -0.90 -21.26
CA SER A 256 20.41 -0.36 -22.59
C SER A 256 19.01 -0.81 -23.01
N THR A 257 18.21 0.10 -23.57
CA THR A 257 16.90 -0.21 -24.14
C THR A 257 16.49 0.79 -25.22
N SER A 258 15.82 0.29 -26.26
CA SER A 258 15.16 1.08 -27.30
C SER A 258 13.63 1.13 -27.17
N TRP A 259 13.08 0.55 -26.09
CA TRP A 259 11.63 0.42 -25.87
C TRP A 259 11.15 1.37 -24.77
N ILE A 260 11.50 2.65 -24.92
CA ILE A 260 10.93 3.73 -24.11
C ILE A 260 9.89 4.42 -24.99
N PRO A 261 8.61 4.39 -24.62
CA PRO A 261 7.58 5.02 -25.43
C PRO A 261 7.71 6.55 -25.45
N PRO A 262 7.32 7.22 -26.54
CA PRO A 262 7.31 8.69 -26.64
C PRO A 262 6.24 9.29 -25.70
N GLU A 263 6.46 10.52 -25.22
CA GLU A 263 5.45 11.31 -24.49
C GLU A 263 4.69 12.25 -25.46
N ASN A 264 3.81 13.12 -24.96
CA ASN A 264 3.01 14.01 -25.81
C ASN A 264 3.87 15.02 -26.60
N SER A 265 3.47 15.28 -27.84
CA SER A 265 4.01 16.34 -28.71
C SER A 265 4.02 17.74 -28.07
N THR A 266 3.10 18.04 -27.14
CA THR A 266 2.99 19.36 -26.50
C THR A 266 4.18 19.72 -25.59
N ASP A 267 4.93 18.73 -25.10
CA ASP A 267 6.15 18.92 -24.30
C ASP A 267 7.41 18.51 -25.08
N ASN A 268 7.41 18.70 -26.40
CA ASN A 268 8.48 18.27 -27.31
C ASN A 268 8.85 16.77 -27.14
N PHE A 269 7.88 15.92 -26.84
CA PHE A 269 8.07 14.49 -26.58
C PHE A 269 9.07 14.19 -25.44
N THR A 270 9.12 15.04 -24.41
CA THR A 270 10.03 14.88 -23.28
C THR A 270 9.50 13.83 -22.30
N VAL A 271 10.23 12.73 -22.15
CA VAL A 271 9.97 11.66 -21.18
C VAL A 271 10.73 11.91 -19.87
N LYS A 272 10.02 11.91 -18.75
CA LYS A 272 10.61 11.98 -17.40
C LYS A 272 10.86 10.58 -16.83
N VAL A 273 12.13 10.25 -16.62
CA VAL A 273 12.56 8.98 -16.01
C VAL A 273 13.06 9.22 -14.59
N ILE A 274 12.49 8.53 -13.61
CA ILE A 274 12.88 8.59 -12.20
C ILE A 274 13.80 7.42 -11.90
N ALA A 275 15.06 7.71 -11.55
CA ALA A 275 16.02 6.73 -11.07
C ALA A 275 16.01 6.66 -9.55
N THR A 276 15.93 5.46 -8.99
CA THR A 276 15.99 5.22 -7.54
C THR A 276 17.08 4.19 -7.25
N VAL A 277 17.95 4.50 -6.28
CA VAL A 277 19.01 3.62 -5.80
C VAL A 277 18.68 3.17 -4.39
N THR A 278 18.67 1.87 -4.16
CA THR A 278 18.21 1.26 -2.90
C THR A 278 19.26 0.27 -2.39
N ASP A 279 19.56 0.34 -1.10
CA ASP A 279 20.47 -0.59 -0.44
C ASP A 279 19.83 -1.98 -0.19
N ASN A 280 20.62 -2.94 0.30
CA ASN A 280 20.15 -4.30 0.56
C ASN A 280 19.15 -4.41 1.75
N PHE A 281 18.91 -3.32 2.51
CA PHE A 281 17.90 -3.25 3.56
C PHE A 281 16.63 -2.51 3.11
N GLY A 282 16.53 -2.14 1.83
CA GLY A 282 15.36 -1.43 1.29
C GLY A 282 15.38 0.08 1.57
N ILE A 283 16.53 0.66 1.93
CA ILE A 283 16.68 2.10 2.15
C ILE A 283 17.06 2.76 0.84
N SER A 284 16.13 3.54 0.29
CA SER A 284 16.32 4.28 -0.96
C SER A 284 16.93 5.66 -0.73
N ALA A 285 17.79 6.07 -1.64
CA ALA A 285 18.22 7.45 -1.80
C ALA A 285 17.08 8.35 -2.28
N SER A 286 17.29 9.67 -2.24
CA SER A 286 16.36 10.60 -2.90
C SER A 286 16.33 10.30 -4.40
N PRO A 287 15.14 10.25 -5.04
CA PRO A 287 15.05 9.92 -6.45
C PRO A 287 15.75 10.96 -7.33
N VAL A 288 16.43 10.51 -8.39
CA VAL A 288 17.06 11.35 -9.41
C VAL A 288 16.13 11.45 -10.61
N SER A 289 15.73 12.67 -10.98
CA SER A 289 14.90 12.91 -12.17
C SER A 289 15.78 13.09 -13.40
N LEU A 290 15.54 12.28 -14.43
CA LEU A 290 16.19 12.33 -15.73
C LEU A 290 15.15 12.75 -16.78
N THR A 291 15.61 13.40 -17.84
CA THR A 291 14.77 13.84 -18.97
C THR A 291 15.40 13.39 -20.28
N VAL A 292 14.59 12.88 -21.20
CA VAL A 292 15.03 12.45 -22.54
C VAL A 292 13.94 12.79 -23.55
N GLN A 293 14.31 13.26 -24.74
CA GLN A 293 13.36 13.52 -25.83
C GLN A 293 13.20 12.30 -26.71
N ILE A 294 11.99 11.77 -26.84
CA ILE A 294 11.75 10.54 -27.58
C ILE A 294 10.67 10.78 -28.61
N SER A 295 11.08 10.92 -29.87
CA SER A 295 10.13 11.05 -30.96
C SER A 295 9.47 9.70 -31.29
N PRO A 296 8.20 9.71 -31.73
CA PRO A 296 7.54 8.50 -32.20
C PRO A 296 8.22 7.96 -33.45
N TYR A 297 8.10 6.65 -33.66
CA TYR A 297 8.56 6.02 -34.89
C TYR A 297 7.60 6.41 -36.01
N GLN A 298 8.07 7.17 -37.01
CA GLN A 298 7.25 7.58 -38.15
C GLN A 298 7.20 6.47 -39.23
N ASN A 299 6.08 6.37 -39.94
CA ASN A 299 5.82 5.38 -40.99
C ASN A 299 5.92 3.95 -40.45
N VAL A 300 5.14 3.64 -39.42
CA VAL A 300 5.05 2.28 -38.90
C VAL A 300 4.30 1.45 -39.95
N SER A 301 5.03 0.87 -40.91
CA SER A 301 4.40 -0.03 -41.86
C SER A 301 3.87 -1.26 -41.12
N THR A 302 2.80 -1.86 -41.63
CA THR A 302 2.28 -3.15 -41.16
C THR A 302 3.39 -4.21 -41.08
N ASP A 303 4.40 -4.14 -41.94
CA ASP A 303 5.54 -5.07 -41.95
C ASP A 303 6.44 -4.91 -40.71
N VAL A 304 6.66 -3.68 -40.24
CA VAL A 304 7.46 -3.43 -39.02
C VAL A 304 6.75 -3.98 -37.79
N ILE A 305 5.43 -3.77 -37.68
CA ILE A 305 4.62 -4.35 -36.60
C ILE A 305 4.59 -5.87 -36.70
N THR A 306 4.46 -6.41 -37.92
CA THR A 306 4.45 -7.85 -38.14
C THR A 306 5.77 -8.48 -37.68
N ASN A 307 6.91 -7.90 -38.05
CA ASN A 307 8.22 -8.41 -37.65
C ASN A 307 8.49 -8.28 -36.15
N LEU A 308 7.99 -7.23 -35.49
CA LEU A 308 8.18 -7.01 -34.06
C LEU A 308 7.25 -7.85 -33.18
N LEU A 309 6.01 -8.08 -33.62
CA LEU A 309 4.96 -8.73 -32.84
C LEU A 309 4.44 -10.03 -33.45
N LEU A 310 3.96 -10.01 -34.69
CA LEU A 310 3.07 -11.04 -35.24
C LEU A 310 3.81 -12.22 -35.91
N ALA A 311 5.06 -12.04 -36.32
CA ALA A 311 5.86 -13.11 -36.89
C ALA A 311 6.17 -14.18 -35.82
N ASN A 312 6.19 -15.45 -36.22
CA ASN A 312 6.44 -16.57 -35.29
C ASN A 312 7.81 -16.48 -34.60
N ASP A 313 8.80 -15.84 -35.21
CA ASP A 313 10.14 -15.61 -34.68
C ASP A 313 10.34 -14.17 -34.17
N SER A 314 9.25 -13.41 -34.00
CA SER A 314 9.30 -12.03 -33.54
C SER A 314 9.97 -11.90 -32.17
N LEU A 315 10.53 -10.72 -31.90
CA LEU A 315 11.13 -10.43 -30.61
C LEU A 315 10.12 -10.55 -29.47
N PHE A 316 8.88 -10.14 -29.72
CA PHE A 316 7.81 -10.25 -28.74
C PHE A 316 7.50 -11.71 -28.40
N GLN A 317 7.30 -12.55 -29.42
CA GLN A 317 7.00 -13.98 -29.22
C GLN A 317 8.11 -14.68 -28.42
N LYS A 318 9.39 -14.39 -28.75
CA LYS A 318 10.54 -14.88 -27.98
C LYS A 318 10.48 -14.46 -26.51
N PHE A 319 10.04 -13.23 -26.20
CA PHE A 319 9.88 -12.79 -24.81
C PHE A 319 8.71 -13.47 -24.11
N ILE A 320 7.61 -13.73 -24.81
CA ILE A 320 6.46 -14.48 -24.27
C ILE A 320 6.88 -15.91 -23.92
N GLU A 321 7.58 -16.61 -24.83
CA GLU A 321 8.00 -18.01 -24.66
C GLU A 321 8.93 -18.21 -23.47
N ILE A 322 9.88 -17.31 -23.25
CA ILE A 322 10.79 -17.37 -22.09
C ILE A 322 10.18 -16.76 -20.82
N GLY A 323 8.93 -16.27 -20.87
CA GLY A 323 8.23 -15.64 -19.75
C GLY A 323 8.82 -14.30 -19.30
N ASN A 324 9.49 -13.56 -20.19
CA ASN A 324 10.09 -12.26 -19.89
C ASN A 324 9.06 -11.13 -19.99
N LEU A 325 8.16 -11.07 -19.01
CA LEU A 325 7.10 -10.07 -18.91
C LEU A 325 7.63 -8.63 -19.05
N ARG A 326 8.78 -8.31 -18.44
CA ARG A 326 9.36 -6.97 -18.52
C ARG A 326 9.64 -6.55 -19.96
N LYS A 327 10.42 -7.34 -20.70
CA LYS A 327 10.78 -6.98 -22.07
C LYS A 327 9.56 -7.00 -22.99
N ALA A 328 8.67 -7.99 -22.80
CA ALA A 328 7.41 -8.07 -23.54
C ALA A 328 6.53 -6.82 -23.32
N ALA A 329 6.39 -6.37 -22.07
CA ALA A 329 5.57 -5.21 -21.73
C ALA A 329 6.16 -3.87 -22.22
N LEU A 330 7.48 -3.71 -22.20
CA LEU A 330 8.13 -2.51 -22.75
C LEU A 330 7.95 -2.41 -24.26
N LEU A 331 8.15 -3.51 -24.98
CA LEU A 331 7.92 -3.59 -26.42
C LEU A 331 6.44 -3.35 -26.73
N ALA A 332 5.52 -4.02 -26.02
CA ALA A 332 4.08 -3.86 -26.21
C ALA A 332 3.62 -2.42 -26.03
N ASN A 333 4.00 -1.73 -24.95
CA ASN A 333 3.62 -0.33 -24.74
C ASN A 333 4.16 0.59 -25.84
N SER A 334 5.41 0.36 -26.29
CA SER A 334 6.01 1.14 -27.37
C SER A 334 5.26 0.95 -28.69
N VAL A 335 4.82 -0.28 -29.00
CA VAL A 335 4.02 -0.56 -30.20
C VAL A 335 2.59 -0.02 -30.07
N LEU A 336 1.92 -0.22 -28.93
CA LEU A 336 0.56 0.29 -28.69
C LEU A 336 0.48 1.81 -28.92
N LEU A 337 1.44 2.56 -28.38
CA LEU A 337 1.51 4.00 -28.59
C LEU A 337 1.76 4.36 -30.06
N SER A 338 2.67 3.65 -30.74
CA SER A 338 2.94 3.87 -32.16
C SER A 338 1.71 3.60 -33.04
N VAL A 339 0.97 2.53 -32.75
CA VAL A 339 -0.29 2.16 -33.43
C VAL A 339 -1.39 3.20 -33.17
N SER A 340 -1.46 3.75 -31.95
CA SER A 340 -2.46 4.78 -31.62
C SER A 340 -2.25 6.10 -32.37
N GLN A 341 -0.99 6.43 -32.71
CA GLN A 341 -0.63 7.66 -33.41
C GLN A 341 -0.61 7.51 -34.94
N GLU A 342 -0.63 6.28 -35.46
CA GLU A 342 -0.54 6.01 -36.90
C GLU A 342 -1.89 6.25 -37.60
N THR A 343 -1.98 7.35 -38.35
CA THR A 343 -3.22 7.77 -39.03
C THR A 343 -3.59 6.89 -40.22
N SER A 344 -2.65 6.14 -40.79
CA SER A 344 -2.90 5.31 -41.98
C SER A 344 -3.55 3.95 -41.69
N MET A 345 -3.41 3.42 -40.48
CA MET A 345 -3.98 2.11 -40.10
C MET A 345 -5.48 2.20 -39.88
N ASN A 346 -6.23 1.25 -40.43
CA ASN A 346 -7.66 1.15 -40.18
C ASN A 346 -7.96 0.50 -38.82
N PHE A 347 -9.21 0.64 -38.36
CA PHE A 347 -9.65 0.12 -37.07
C PHE A 347 -9.38 -1.40 -36.91
N GLN A 348 -9.62 -2.20 -37.95
CA GLN A 348 -9.49 -3.65 -37.90
C GLN A 348 -8.02 -4.09 -37.76
N GLU A 349 -7.10 -3.38 -38.40
CA GLU A 349 -5.66 -3.60 -38.25
C GLU A 349 -5.19 -3.25 -36.83
N ARG A 350 -5.63 -2.11 -36.29
CA ARG A 350 -5.34 -1.71 -34.91
C ARG A 350 -5.88 -2.75 -33.92
N TYR A 351 -7.12 -3.19 -34.11
CA TYR A 351 -7.75 -4.21 -33.27
C TYR A 351 -6.96 -5.52 -33.28
N LYS A 352 -6.53 -6.01 -34.45
CA LYS A 352 -5.73 -7.24 -34.56
C LYS A 352 -4.45 -7.17 -33.73
N VAL A 353 -3.73 -6.05 -33.82
CA VAL A 353 -2.47 -5.85 -33.08
C VAL A 353 -2.73 -5.79 -31.57
N VAL A 354 -3.71 -5.00 -31.15
CA VAL A 354 -4.07 -4.82 -29.73
C VAL A 354 -4.55 -6.14 -29.12
N ASN A 355 -5.43 -6.87 -29.82
CA ASN A 355 -5.95 -8.15 -29.36
C ASN A 355 -4.83 -9.18 -29.21
N TYR A 356 -3.91 -9.25 -30.19
CA TYR A 356 -2.76 -10.16 -30.13
C TYR A 356 -1.86 -9.88 -28.91
N ILE A 357 -1.60 -8.61 -28.61
CA ILE A 357 -0.83 -8.22 -27.41
C ILE A 357 -1.55 -8.68 -26.14
N LEU A 358 -2.86 -8.42 -26.03
CA LEU A 358 -3.64 -8.78 -24.85
C LEU A 358 -3.73 -10.29 -24.63
N GLU A 359 -3.95 -11.07 -25.68
CA GLU A 359 -4.03 -12.53 -25.63
C GLU A 359 -2.72 -13.16 -25.13
N ASN A 360 -1.57 -12.56 -25.45
CA ASN A 360 -0.26 -13.07 -25.04
C ASN A 360 0.22 -12.52 -23.68
N ILE A 361 -0.11 -11.27 -23.33
CA ILE A 361 0.32 -10.65 -22.07
C ILE A 361 -0.58 -11.04 -20.90
N SER A 362 -1.90 -11.12 -21.11
CA SER A 362 -2.86 -11.41 -20.04
C SER A 362 -2.63 -12.75 -19.34
N PRO A 363 -2.19 -13.83 -20.01
CA PRO A 363 -1.87 -15.10 -19.35
C PRO A 363 -0.55 -15.11 -18.56
N LEU A 364 0.39 -14.20 -18.84
CA LEU A 364 1.70 -14.20 -18.17
C LEU A 364 1.56 -14.00 -16.66
N GLU A 365 2.27 -14.80 -15.88
CA GLU A 365 2.18 -14.74 -14.42
C GLU A 365 2.87 -13.46 -13.89
N ALA A 366 2.13 -12.67 -13.11
CA ALA A 366 2.70 -11.55 -12.35
C ALA A 366 3.07 -12.04 -10.94
N LYS A 367 4.28 -11.75 -10.47
CA LYS A 367 4.80 -12.22 -9.17
C LYS A 367 5.21 -11.10 -8.23
N THR A 368 5.59 -9.97 -8.80
CA THR A 368 6.16 -8.83 -8.08
C THR A 368 5.36 -7.56 -8.33
N VAL A 369 5.63 -6.51 -7.55
CA VAL A 369 5.00 -5.19 -7.76
C VAL A 369 5.41 -4.56 -9.10
N PHE A 370 6.57 -4.95 -9.66
CA PHE A 370 7.03 -4.51 -10.99
C PHE A 370 6.21 -5.14 -12.09
N ASP A 371 5.92 -6.43 -11.95
CA ASP A 371 5.09 -7.18 -12.89
C ASP A 371 3.67 -6.60 -12.92
N LEU A 372 3.15 -6.16 -11.75
CA LEU A 372 1.88 -5.45 -11.66
C LEU A 372 1.90 -4.16 -12.51
N LEU A 373 2.90 -3.29 -12.32
CA LEU A 373 3.03 -2.05 -13.10
C LEU A 373 3.15 -2.32 -14.60
N GLN A 374 4.03 -3.25 -14.98
CA GLN A 374 4.28 -3.60 -16.38
C GLN A 374 3.04 -4.17 -17.06
N LYS A 375 2.40 -5.16 -16.43
CA LYS A 375 1.23 -5.82 -17.01
C LYS A 375 -0.01 -4.93 -17.02
N SER A 376 -0.27 -4.19 -15.94
CA SER A 376 -1.39 -3.23 -15.89
C SER A 376 -1.21 -2.11 -16.91
N SER A 377 0.01 -1.62 -17.12
CA SER A 377 0.28 -0.57 -18.11
C SER A 377 -0.07 -0.99 -19.54
N VAL A 378 0.27 -2.22 -19.93
CA VAL A 378 -0.05 -2.76 -21.25
C VAL A 378 -1.54 -2.97 -21.41
N ILE A 379 -2.19 -3.56 -20.40
CA ILE A 379 -3.63 -3.83 -20.45
C ILE A 379 -4.41 -2.51 -20.58
N ASP A 380 -4.13 -1.52 -19.74
CA ASP A 380 -4.85 -0.24 -19.80
C ASP A 380 -4.56 0.55 -21.07
N SER A 381 -3.33 0.50 -21.59
CA SER A 381 -3.01 1.16 -22.87
C SER A 381 -3.70 0.50 -24.07
N ALA A 382 -4.06 -0.79 -23.95
CA ALA A 382 -4.77 -1.55 -24.98
C ALA A 382 -6.30 -1.42 -24.92
N LEU A 383 -6.88 -1.21 -23.73
CA LEU A 383 -8.33 -1.22 -23.52
C LEU A 383 -9.11 -0.16 -24.33
N PRO A 384 -8.66 1.10 -24.50
CA PRO A 384 -9.41 2.12 -25.24
C PRO A 384 -9.73 1.75 -26.69
N VAL A 385 -8.82 1.05 -27.38
CA VAL A 385 -9.05 0.59 -28.77
C VAL A 385 -10.21 -0.42 -28.84
N LEU A 386 -10.53 -1.08 -27.73
CA LEU A 386 -11.68 -1.98 -27.61
C LEU A 386 -12.99 -1.25 -27.26
N GLU A 387 -12.95 0.01 -26.80
CA GLU A 387 -14.15 0.83 -26.54
C GLU A 387 -14.73 1.42 -27.84
N GLU A 388 -13.91 1.63 -28.87
CA GLU A 388 -14.33 2.21 -30.16
C GLU A 388 -15.16 1.25 -31.04
N VAL A 389 -15.37 -0.01 -30.62
CA VAL A 389 -16.18 -0.98 -31.36
C VAL A 389 -17.68 -0.71 -31.15
N PRO A 390 -18.45 -0.32 -32.18
CA PRO A 390 -19.91 -0.29 -32.06
C PRO A 390 -20.42 -1.73 -31.91
N HIS A 391 -21.25 -1.99 -30.91
CA HIS A 391 -21.86 -3.30 -30.63
C HIS A 391 -22.55 -3.93 -31.87
N GLN A 392 -22.98 -3.12 -32.84
CA GLN A 392 -23.60 -3.58 -34.08
C GLN A 392 -22.63 -4.15 -35.13
N SER A 393 -21.34 -3.80 -35.10
CA SER A 393 -20.36 -4.26 -36.10
C SER A 393 -19.80 -5.66 -35.82
N LEU A 394 -19.94 -6.17 -34.58
CA LEU A 394 -19.51 -7.54 -34.22
C LEU A 394 -20.55 -8.62 -34.58
N VAL A 395 -21.81 -8.24 -34.80
CA VAL A 395 -22.89 -9.20 -35.07
C VAL A 395 -22.88 -9.70 -36.53
N SER A 396 -22.31 -8.93 -37.47
CA SER A 396 -22.37 -9.29 -38.89
C SER A 396 -21.20 -10.15 -39.41
N GLU A 397 -20.05 -10.23 -38.74
CA GLU A 397 -18.85 -10.84 -39.37
C GLU A 397 -18.04 -11.87 -38.55
N LEU A 398 -18.33 -12.11 -37.26
CA LEU A 398 -17.64 -13.17 -36.49
C LEU A 398 -18.64 -14.11 -35.77
N PRO A 399 -19.32 -15.02 -36.50
CA PRO A 399 -20.43 -15.82 -35.95
C PRO A 399 -20.01 -16.98 -35.03
N SER A 400 -18.70 -17.21 -34.80
CA SER A 400 -18.20 -18.47 -34.22
C SER A 400 -17.44 -18.34 -32.89
N PHE A 401 -17.22 -17.14 -32.35
CA PHE A 401 -16.56 -17.01 -31.04
C PHE A 401 -17.58 -16.96 -29.89
N PRO A 402 -17.52 -17.89 -28.92
CA PRO A 402 -18.30 -17.75 -27.70
C PRO A 402 -17.95 -16.42 -27.03
N PHE A 403 -18.94 -15.56 -26.85
CA PHE A 403 -18.83 -14.21 -26.28
C PHE A 403 -18.30 -14.16 -24.82
N ILE A 404 -18.06 -15.33 -24.23
CA ILE A 404 -17.30 -15.55 -22.99
C ILE A 404 -15.80 -15.21 -23.20
N CYS A 405 -15.32 -15.20 -24.44
CA CYS A 405 -13.93 -14.98 -24.85
C CYS A 405 -13.68 -13.59 -25.49
N THR A 406 -14.30 -12.52 -25.00
CA THR A 406 -13.89 -11.17 -25.43
C THR A 406 -12.56 -10.79 -24.76
N PRO A 407 -11.67 -10.03 -25.43
CA PRO A 407 -10.41 -9.56 -24.82
C PRO A 407 -10.62 -8.79 -23.52
N GLN A 408 -11.79 -8.16 -23.34
CA GLN A 408 -12.22 -7.52 -22.09
C GLN A 408 -12.39 -8.52 -20.93
N ASN A 409 -12.94 -9.72 -21.17
CA ASN A 409 -13.10 -10.76 -20.13
C ASN A 409 -11.74 -11.34 -19.69
N PHE A 410 -10.84 -11.61 -20.64
CA PHE A 410 -9.48 -12.07 -20.32
C PHE A 410 -8.70 -11.02 -19.53
N SER A 411 -8.80 -9.76 -19.97
CA SER A 411 -8.20 -8.63 -19.27
C SER A 411 -8.74 -8.49 -17.85
N LEU A 412 -10.07 -8.61 -17.64
CA LEU A 412 -10.67 -8.52 -16.31
C LEU A 412 -10.24 -9.65 -15.37
N SER A 413 -10.08 -10.87 -15.87
CA SER A 413 -9.53 -12.00 -15.09
C SER A 413 -8.08 -11.74 -14.66
N ALA A 414 -7.25 -11.24 -15.59
CA ALA A 414 -5.88 -10.85 -15.31
C ALA A 414 -5.82 -9.70 -14.29
N ILE A 415 -6.64 -8.66 -14.47
CA ILE A 415 -6.76 -7.53 -13.53
C ILE A 415 -7.19 -8.03 -12.15
N SER A 416 -8.21 -8.88 -12.05
CA SER A 416 -8.70 -9.44 -10.78
C SER A 416 -7.61 -10.24 -10.05
N SER A 417 -6.83 -11.03 -10.78
CA SER A 417 -5.67 -11.75 -10.24
C SER A 417 -4.59 -10.79 -9.74
N MET A 418 -4.30 -9.73 -10.51
CA MET A 418 -3.37 -8.66 -10.13
C MET A 418 -3.82 -7.88 -8.89
N THR A 419 -5.11 -7.57 -8.71
CA THR A 419 -5.61 -6.95 -7.47
C THR A 419 -5.41 -7.86 -6.26
N SER A 420 -5.47 -9.18 -6.46
CA SER A 420 -5.20 -10.17 -5.41
C SER A 420 -3.72 -10.23 -5.03
N LEU A 421 -2.83 -10.14 -6.01
CA LEU A 421 -1.40 -10.02 -5.77
C LEU A 421 -1.06 -8.68 -5.08
N LEU A 422 -1.65 -7.57 -5.50
CA LEU A 422 -1.48 -6.25 -4.87
C LEU A 422 -1.82 -6.32 -3.38
N TRP A 423 -2.95 -6.93 -3.03
CA TRP A 423 -3.35 -7.14 -1.64
C TRP A 423 -2.31 -7.93 -0.84
N SER A 424 -1.81 -9.03 -1.39
CA SER A 424 -0.76 -9.84 -0.76
C SER A 424 0.54 -9.06 -0.56
N ILE A 425 0.95 -8.26 -1.55
CA ILE A 425 2.15 -7.40 -1.46
C ILE A 425 1.96 -6.32 -0.39
N ALA A 426 0.81 -5.65 -0.39
CA ALA A 426 0.51 -4.59 0.58
C ALA A 426 0.53 -5.10 2.03
N GLN A 427 0.04 -6.32 2.27
CA GLN A 427 0.07 -6.95 3.60
C GLN A 427 1.48 -7.15 4.16
N LYS A 428 2.48 -7.36 3.29
CA LYS A 428 3.89 -7.51 3.71
C LYS A 428 4.49 -6.22 4.25
N ARG A 429 3.92 -5.06 3.88
CA ARG A 429 4.37 -3.72 4.32
C ARG A 429 5.86 -3.47 4.07
N ASP A 430 6.36 -3.98 2.95
CA ASP A 430 7.75 -3.76 2.56
C ASP A 430 7.96 -2.27 2.24
N VAL A 431 8.95 -1.68 2.92
CA VAL A 431 9.30 -0.26 2.82
C VAL A 431 9.85 0.06 1.43
N ALA A 432 10.54 -0.89 0.79
CA ALA A 432 11.12 -0.69 -0.54
C ALA A 432 10.06 -0.60 -1.65
N ASP A 433 8.94 -1.31 -1.47
CA ASP A 433 7.93 -1.48 -2.52
C ASP A 433 6.69 -0.59 -2.29
N ILE A 434 6.65 0.24 -1.23
CA ILE A 434 5.47 1.03 -0.86
C ILE A 434 5.04 2.02 -1.93
N SER A 435 5.99 2.75 -2.53
CA SER A 435 5.70 3.72 -3.58
C SER A 435 5.11 3.01 -4.80
N LEU A 436 5.66 1.83 -5.13
CA LEU A 436 5.25 1.01 -6.26
C LEU A 436 3.91 0.34 -6.03
N THR A 437 3.60 0.00 -4.78
CA THR A 437 2.30 -0.56 -4.38
C THR A 437 1.21 0.49 -4.62
N LYS A 438 1.47 1.75 -4.25
CA LYS A 438 0.55 2.85 -4.53
C LYS A 438 0.37 3.08 -6.05
N GLN A 439 1.47 3.12 -6.80
CA GLN A 439 1.43 3.28 -8.26
C GLN A 439 0.71 2.11 -8.96
N SER A 440 0.92 0.87 -8.48
CA SER A 440 0.22 -0.32 -8.98
C SER A 440 -1.28 -0.23 -8.72
N ALA A 441 -1.68 0.27 -7.56
CA ALA A 441 -3.08 0.52 -7.25
C ALA A 441 -3.69 1.56 -8.22
N GLU A 442 -2.96 2.65 -8.51
CA GLU A 442 -3.36 3.68 -9.47
C GLU A 442 -3.56 3.09 -10.87
N ASN A 443 -2.60 2.32 -11.38
CA ASN A 443 -2.74 1.64 -12.67
C ASN A 443 -3.93 0.66 -12.69
N LEU A 444 -4.07 -0.19 -11.67
CA LEU A 444 -5.13 -1.20 -11.65
C LEU A 444 -6.52 -0.58 -11.56
N ALA A 445 -6.70 0.52 -10.83
CA ALA A 445 -7.98 1.21 -10.86
C ALA A 445 -8.22 1.92 -12.20
N SER A 446 -7.18 2.36 -12.91
CA SER A 446 -7.32 2.86 -14.28
C SER A 446 -7.88 1.77 -15.19
N CYS A 447 -7.28 0.58 -15.17
CA CYS A 447 -7.79 -0.59 -15.91
C CYS A 447 -9.26 -0.86 -15.57
N LEU A 448 -9.59 -0.88 -14.27
CA LEU A 448 -10.95 -1.16 -13.80
C LEU A 448 -11.94 -0.06 -14.17
N ASN A 449 -11.52 1.20 -14.21
CA ASN A 449 -12.36 2.31 -14.64
C ASN A 449 -12.79 2.14 -16.09
N THR A 450 -11.85 1.82 -16.98
CA THR A 450 -12.11 1.55 -18.40
C THR A 450 -13.06 0.35 -18.57
N VAL A 451 -12.81 -0.75 -17.84
CA VAL A 451 -13.71 -1.93 -17.88
C VAL A 451 -15.10 -1.61 -17.30
N LEU A 452 -15.18 -0.84 -16.21
CA LEU A 452 -16.44 -0.44 -15.58
C LEU A 452 -17.29 0.40 -16.51
N LYS A 453 -16.68 1.33 -17.23
CA LYS A 453 -17.35 2.19 -18.21
C LYS A 453 -17.97 1.36 -19.33
N ALA A 454 -17.18 0.50 -19.98
CA ALA A 454 -17.67 -0.41 -21.00
C ALA A 454 -18.79 -1.33 -20.47
N ALA A 455 -18.59 -1.93 -19.30
CA ALA A 455 -19.58 -2.80 -18.67
C ALA A 455 -20.88 -2.08 -18.30
N ALA A 456 -20.81 -0.82 -17.88
CA ALA A 456 -21.98 -0.01 -17.55
C ALA A 456 -22.80 0.33 -18.79
N VAL A 457 -22.15 0.66 -19.92
CA VAL A 457 -22.82 0.85 -21.22
C VAL A 457 -23.57 -0.42 -21.61
N THR A 458 -22.91 -1.58 -21.59
CA THR A 458 -23.57 -2.87 -21.91
C THR A 458 -24.69 -3.21 -20.92
N ALA A 459 -24.55 -2.86 -19.64
CA ALA A 459 -25.58 -3.09 -18.62
C ALA A 459 -26.83 -2.20 -18.77
N SER A 460 -26.71 -1.10 -19.52
CA SER A 460 -27.79 -0.14 -19.78
C SER A 460 -28.63 -0.47 -21.01
N GLU A 461 -28.25 -1.49 -21.79
CA GLU A 461 -29.02 -1.97 -22.94
C GLU A 461 -30.40 -2.55 -22.55
N ASP A 462 -31.28 -2.69 -23.55
CA ASP A 462 -32.68 -3.07 -23.41
C ASP A 462 -32.90 -4.34 -22.58
N SER A 463 -33.94 -4.32 -21.74
CA SER A 463 -34.10 -5.20 -20.56
C SER A 463 -34.27 -6.71 -20.83
N LYS A 464 -34.18 -7.15 -22.08
CA LYS A 464 -34.37 -8.56 -22.50
C LYS A 464 -33.13 -9.17 -23.17
N SER A 465 -32.03 -8.43 -23.32
CA SER A 465 -30.80 -8.98 -23.92
C SER A 465 -29.96 -9.76 -22.90
N SER A 466 -29.32 -10.84 -23.36
CA SER A 466 -28.28 -11.55 -22.59
C SER A 466 -27.10 -10.62 -22.26
N PHE A 467 -26.84 -9.62 -23.11
CA PHE A 467 -25.82 -8.60 -22.94
C PHE A 467 -26.02 -7.77 -21.67
N GLN A 468 -27.27 -7.39 -21.36
CA GLN A 468 -27.57 -6.62 -20.15
C GLN A 468 -27.16 -7.37 -18.86
N GLN A 469 -27.45 -8.68 -18.79
CA GLN A 469 -27.09 -9.50 -17.63
C GLN A 469 -25.57 -9.65 -17.50
N GLN A 470 -24.87 -9.78 -18.63
CA GLN A 470 -23.41 -9.85 -18.65
C GLN A 470 -22.76 -8.54 -18.23
N GLY A 471 -23.26 -7.39 -18.71
CA GLY A 471 -22.82 -6.07 -18.26
C GLY A 471 -22.96 -5.92 -16.75
N LYS A 472 -24.12 -6.26 -16.18
CA LYS A 472 -24.36 -6.24 -14.72
C LYS A 472 -23.36 -7.12 -13.95
N LEU A 473 -23.04 -8.31 -14.47
CA LEU A 473 -22.04 -9.19 -13.87
C LEU A 473 -20.64 -8.58 -13.92
N LEU A 474 -20.24 -8.01 -15.05
CA LEU A 474 -18.93 -7.35 -15.22
C LEU A 474 -18.78 -6.14 -14.30
N VAL A 475 -19.83 -5.32 -14.14
CA VAL A 475 -19.85 -4.22 -13.16
C VAL A 475 -19.61 -4.77 -11.75
N LYS A 476 -20.33 -5.83 -11.34
CA LYS A 476 -20.18 -6.42 -10.01
C LYS A 476 -18.76 -6.96 -9.75
N ILE A 477 -18.17 -7.64 -10.73
CA ILE A 477 -16.80 -8.17 -10.63
C ILE A 477 -15.79 -7.02 -10.53
N SER A 478 -15.93 -6.01 -11.39
CA SER A 478 -15.00 -4.88 -11.44
C SER A 478 -15.06 -4.03 -10.18
N MET A 479 -16.25 -3.79 -9.61
CA MET A 479 -16.39 -3.12 -8.31
C MET A 479 -15.76 -3.92 -7.17
N LYS A 480 -15.89 -5.25 -7.16
CA LYS A 480 -15.24 -6.11 -6.16
C LYS A 480 -13.71 -6.07 -6.29
N ALA A 481 -13.18 -6.05 -7.51
CA ALA A 481 -11.75 -5.89 -7.76
C ALA A 481 -11.26 -4.51 -7.33
N LEU A 482 -12.03 -3.45 -7.61
CA LEU A 482 -11.72 -2.07 -7.20
C LEU A 482 -11.68 -1.94 -5.68
N GLN A 483 -12.64 -2.56 -4.97
CA GLN A 483 -12.62 -2.63 -3.51
C GLN A 483 -11.33 -3.27 -2.99
N LYS A 484 -10.87 -4.36 -3.63
CA LYS A 484 -9.61 -5.00 -3.24
C LYS A 484 -8.39 -4.09 -3.45
N VAL A 485 -8.40 -3.26 -4.50
CA VAL A 485 -7.38 -2.22 -4.72
C VAL A 485 -7.40 -1.21 -3.57
N THR A 486 -8.57 -0.72 -3.17
CA THR A 486 -8.69 0.26 -2.08
C THR A 486 -8.31 -0.33 -0.72
N ASP A 487 -8.69 -1.57 -0.45
CA ASP A 487 -8.31 -2.29 0.77
C ASP A 487 -6.78 -2.39 0.86
N SER A 488 -6.11 -2.68 -0.26
CA SER A 488 -4.64 -2.74 -0.36
C SER A 488 -3.94 -1.42 0.01
N LEU A 489 -4.60 -0.28 -0.15
CA LEU A 489 -4.07 1.01 0.31
C LEU A 489 -4.41 1.29 1.78
N LEU A 490 -5.62 0.91 2.21
CA LEU A 490 -6.09 1.11 3.59
C LEU A 490 -5.36 0.21 4.59
N VAL A 491 -4.91 -0.99 4.22
CA VAL A 491 -4.12 -1.88 5.10
C VAL A 491 -2.79 -1.27 5.54
N LEU A 492 -2.31 -0.24 4.83
CA LEU A 492 -1.09 0.53 5.08
C LEU A 492 -1.34 1.80 5.92
N THR A 493 -2.57 1.98 6.41
CA THR A 493 -3.05 3.22 7.01
C THR A 493 -3.60 2.95 8.41
N VAL A 494 -3.24 3.79 9.37
CA VAL A 494 -3.80 3.75 10.73
C VAL A 494 -5.04 4.65 10.82
N PRO A 495 -5.94 4.42 11.78
CA PRO A 495 -7.08 5.31 11.99
C PRO A 495 -6.69 6.78 12.17
N ASP A 496 -7.51 7.65 11.60
CA ASP A 496 -7.39 9.12 11.61
C ASP A 496 -6.13 9.67 10.93
N GLU A 497 -5.44 8.84 10.14
CA GLU A 497 -4.43 9.33 9.20
C GLU A 497 -5.10 10.16 8.09
N LYS A 498 -4.42 11.22 7.63
CA LYS A 498 -4.88 12.02 6.50
C LYS A 498 -5.30 11.13 5.32
N THR A 499 -6.42 11.49 4.69
CA THR A 499 -6.97 10.75 3.55
C THR A 499 -5.99 10.58 2.42
N ILE A 500 -6.16 9.48 1.68
CA ILE A 500 -5.43 9.16 0.46
C ILE A 500 -6.31 9.59 -0.71
N PRO A 501 -6.02 10.75 -1.34
CA PRO A 501 -6.62 11.07 -2.62
C PRO A 501 -6.03 10.14 -3.68
N PHE A 502 -6.90 9.73 -4.59
CA PHE A 502 -6.60 8.76 -5.62
C PHE A 502 -7.29 9.22 -6.90
N THR A 503 -6.60 9.20 -8.03
CA THR A 503 -7.18 9.58 -9.32
C THR A 503 -6.63 8.66 -10.39
N ALA A 504 -7.52 8.03 -11.14
CA ALA A 504 -7.18 7.07 -12.18
C ALA A 504 -8.11 7.29 -13.38
N GLY A 505 -7.58 7.84 -14.46
CA GLY A 505 -8.39 8.29 -15.60
C GLY A 505 -9.44 9.31 -15.18
N GLN A 506 -10.71 9.04 -15.49
CA GLN A 506 -11.87 9.86 -15.12
C GLN A 506 -12.39 9.58 -13.69
N LEU A 507 -11.77 8.64 -12.98
CA LEU A 507 -12.15 8.25 -11.63
C LEU A 507 -11.41 9.09 -10.60
N SER A 508 -12.13 9.75 -9.70
CA SER A 508 -11.59 10.38 -8.50
C SER A 508 -12.09 9.64 -7.25
N MET A 509 -11.17 9.28 -6.37
CA MET A 509 -11.46 8.57 -5.14
C MET A 509 -10.78 9.22 -3.96
N THR A 510 -11.41 9.11 -2.80
CA THR A 510 -10.77 9.45 -1.53
C THR A 510 -11.01 8.34 -0.53
N LEU A 511 -9.90 7.83 0.00
CA LEU A 511 -9.86 6.73 0.96
C LEU A 511 -9.44 7.27 2.32
N GLY A 512 -10.07 6.79 3.39
CA GLY A 512 -9.68 7.11 4.75
C GLY A 512 -10.11 6.03 5.72
N ARG A 513 -9.39 5.93 6.83
CA ARG A 513 -9.70 5.07 7.96
C ARG A 513 -9.96 5.95 9.16
N TYR A 514 -11.10 5.80 9.82
CA TYR A 514 -11.53 6.70 10.89
C TYR A 514 -11.89 5.95 12.15
N THR A 515 -11.55 6.53 13.30
CA THR A 515 -12.13 6.10 14.58
C THR A 515 -13.61 6.45 14.65
N LEU A 516 -14.36 5.70 15.45
CA LEU A 516 -15.82 5.89 15.57
C LEU A 516 -16.20 7.30 16.01
N GLN A 517 -15.37 7.94 16.83
CA GLN A 517 -15.57 9.31 17.31
C GLN A 517 -15.47 10.36 16.17
N ARG A 518 -14.71 10.07 15.11
CA ARG A 518 -14.48 10.98 13.98
C ARG A 518 -15.54 10.89 12.89
N LEU A 519 -16.45 9.91 12.94
CA LEU A 519 -17.46 9.71 11.91
C LEU A 519 -18.58 10.75 11.94
N SER A 520 -18.89 11.30 13.12
CA SER A 520 -19.99 12.25 13.26
C SER A 520 -19.69 13.55 12.50
N GLY A 521 -20.54 13.87 11.51
CA GLY A 521 -20.37 15.06 10.68
C GLY A 521 -19.16 15.01 9.74
N LEU A 522 -18.56 13.82 9.53
CA LEU A 522 -17.40 13.67 8.67
C LEU A 522 -17.75 14.01 7.22
N GLU A 523 -17.07 15.01 6.66
CA GLU A 523 -17.14 15.37 5.25
C GLU A 523 -15.97 14.72 4.49
N VAL A 524 -16.29 13.97 3.43
CA VAL A 524 -15.31 13.37 2.52
C VAL A 524 -15.62 13.83 1.09
N LYS A 525 -14.59 14.29 0.38
CA LYS A 525 -14.69 14.83 -0.98
C LYS A 525 -13.88 13.97 -1.93
N ALA A 526 -14.38 13.75 -3.15
CA ALA A 526 -13.64 13.17 -4.26
C ALA A 526 -14.06 13.89 -5.54
N GLY A 527 -13.11 14.46 -6.29
CA GLY A 527 -13.42 15.32 -7.44
C GLY A 527 -14.42 16.43 -7.08
N LYS A 528 -15.53 16.51 -7.82
CA LYS A 528 -16.68 17.40 -7.54
C LYS A 528 -17.69 16.81 -6.55
N GLY A 529 -17.56 15.52 -6.24
CA GLY A 529 -18.43 14.81 -5.30
C GLY A 529 -18.10 15.12 -3.85
N ARG A 530 -19.14 15.18 -3.01
CA ARG A 530 -19.02 15.33 -1.56
C ARG A 530 -20.02 14.43 -0.85
N PHE A 531 -19.60 13.84 0.25
CA PHE A 531 -20.45 13.06 1.15
C PHE A 531 -20.24 13.54 2.58
N ILE A 532 -21.33 13.73 3.32
CA ILE A 532 -21.30 14.16 4.73
C ILE A 532 -22.05 13.12 5.55
N LEU A 533 -21.36 12.53 6.53
CA LEU A 533 -21.97 11.60 7.46
C LEU A 533 -22.90 12.34 8.45
N PRO A 534 -24.05 11.75 8.83
CA PRO A 534 -24.96 12.37 9.80
C PRO A 534 -24.26 12.69 11.11
N SER A 535 -24.59 13.84 11.71
CA SER A 535 -24.03 14.27 13.01
C SER A 535 -24.60 13.51 14.22
N LYS A 536 -25.64 12.69 14.03
CA LYS A 536 -26.24 11.85 15.08
C LYS A 536 -25.55 10.49 15.11
N SER A 537 -24.56 10.35 15.99
CA SER A 537 -23.70 9.16 16.13
C SER A 537 -24.45 7.86 16.45
N GLN A 538 -25.61 7.93 17.12
CA GLN A 538 -26.37 6.74 17.55
C GLN A 538 -26.87 5.86 16.39
N LEU A 539 -27.17 6.43 15.21
CA LEU A 539 -27.61 5.68 14.03
C LEU A 539 -26.45 4.99 13.29
N LEU A 540 -25.22 5.50 13.44
CA LEU A 540 -24.03 4.93 12.82
C LEU A 540 -23.42 3.80 13.67
N LEU A 541 -23.71 3.78 14.98
CA LEU A 541 -23.11 2.87 15.95
C LEU A 541 -23.94 1.61 16.21
N SER A 542 -25.21 1.56 15.79
CA SER A 542 -26.14 0.46 16.08
C SER A 542 -25.83 -0.89 15.43
N GLY A 543 -24.66 -1.04 14.79
CA GLY A 543 -24.13 -2.31 14.26
C GLY A 543 -22.60 -2.46 14.35
N VAL A 544 -21.89 -1.50 14.96
CA VAL A 544 -20.41 -1.37 14.86
C VAL A 544 -19.69 -1.70 16.18
N ASN A 545 -20.39 -2.22 17.19
CA ASN A 545 -19.85 -2.52 18.52
C ASN A 545 -18.69 -3.55 18.56
N LYS A 546 -18.20 -4.03 17.41
CA LYS A 546 -17.11 -5.00 17.30
C LYS A 546 -15.84 -4.47 16.61
N THR A 547 -15.82 -3.29 16.01
CA THR A 547 -14.64 -2.75 15.31
C THR A 547 -14.16 -1.44 15.93
N SER A 548 -12.84 -1.22 15.94
CA SER A 548 -12.21 0.00 16.49
C SER A 548 -12.11 1.15 15.47
N PHE A 549 -12.39 0.87 14.20
CA PHE A 549 -12.36 1.83 13.10
C PHE A 549 -13.37 1.48 12.01
N VAL A 550 -13.61 2.44 11.11
CA VAL A 550 -14.40 2.31 9.88
C VAL A 550 -13.58 2.82 8.71
N ASP A 551 -13.55 2.04 7.63
CA ASP A 551 -12.97 2.45 6.36
C ASP A 551 -14.02 3.17 5.51
N VAL A 552 -13.64 4.33 4.97
CA VAL A 552 -14.50 5.18 4.15
C VAL A 552 -13.87 5.35 2.79
N GLN A 553 -14.67 5.08 1.76
CA GLN A 553 -14.33 5.25 0.36
C GLN A 553 -15.40 6.12 -0.30
N VAL A 554 -14.98 7.24 -0.89
CA VAL A 554 -15.84 8.06 -1.75
C VAL A 554 -15.31 7.97 -3.17
N LEU A 555 -16.20 7.66 -4.09
CA LEU A 555 -15.95 7.52 -5.53
C LEU A 555 -16.74 8.60 -6.27
N ALA A 556 -16.09 9.32 -7.18
CA ALA A 556 -16.72 10.30 -8.04
C ALA A 556 -16.09 10.27 -9.43
N GLU A 557 -16.91 10.42 -10.48
CA GLU A 557 -16.44 10.56 -11.85
C GLU A 557 -16.24 12.04 -12.20
N LEU A 558 -15.19 12.35 -12.96
CA LEU A 558 -14.79 13.73 -13.28
C LEU A 558 -15.67 14.39 -14.35
N ASP A 559 -16.28 13.60 -15.25
CA ASP A 559 -16.97 14.07 -16.46
C ASP A 559 -18.48 13.68 -16.58
N GLY A 560 -19.12 13.19 -15.50
CA GLY A 560 -20.59 13.23 -15.37
C GLY A 560 -21.42 12.13 -16.05
N PHE A 561 -20.87 10.96 -16.38
CA PHE A 561 -21.62 9.87 -17.01
C PHE A 561 -22.46 9.00 -16.04
N LEU A 562 -22.21 9.05 -14.73
CA LEU A 562 -23.06 8.40 -13.73
C LEU A 562 -24.39 9.16 -13.51
N ASN A 563 -25.29 9.09 -14.49
CA ASN A 563 -26.70 9.42 -14.28
C ASN A 563 -27.42 8.20 -13.69
N CYS A 564 -27.64 8.19 -12.38
CA CYS A 564 -28.44 7.13 -11.73
C CYS A 564 -29.92 7.28 -12.13
N SER A 565 -30.34 6.57 -13.17
CA SER A 565 -31.74 6.50 -13.63
C SER A 565 -32.61 5.54 -12.80
N CYS A 566 -32.28 5.32 -11.53
CA CYS A 566 -33.06 4.42 -10.66
C CYS A 566 -34.23 5.17 -10.01
N SER A 567 -35.45 4.66 -10.17
CA SER A 567 -36.68 5.19 -9.57
C SER A 567 -36.94 4.70 -8.13
N HIS A 568 -35.95 4.06 -7.49
CA HIS A 568 -36.00 3.61 -6.11
C HIS A 568 -34.62 3.76 -5.45
N LEU A 569 -34.60 4.00 -4.14
CA LEU A 569 -33.39 4.04 -3.31
C LEU A 569 -32.77 2.64 -3.22
N THR A 570 -31.96 2.27 -4.21
CA THR A 570 -30.95 1.23 -4.06
C THR A 570 -29.70 1.88 -3.45
N SER A 571 -29.00 1.19 -2.55
CA SER A 571 -27.77 1.70 -1.94
C SER A 571 -26.67 1.86 -2.99
N PHE A 572 -26.65 2.99 -3.69
CA PHE A 572 -25.52 3.37 -4.52
C PHE A 572 -24.40 3.87 -3.60
N GLY A 573 -23.33 3.07 -3.48
CA GLY A 573 -22.02 3.57 -3.05
C GLY A 573 -21.78 3.78 -1.54
N GLY A 574 -22.70 3.39 -0.67
CA GLY A 574 -22.46 3.36 0.79
C GLY A 574 -22.61 1.93 1.31
N ASN A 575 -21.51 1.20 1.47
CA ASN A 575 -21.52 -0.05 2.21
C ASN A 575 -20.75 0.16 3.52
N LEU A 576 -21.45 0.08 4.66
CA LEU A 576 -20.79 0.01 5.97
C LEU A 576 -20.35 -1.45 6.16
N LEU A 577 -19.18 -1.79 5.63
CA LEU A 577 -18.66 -3.15 5.71
C LEU A 577 -18.16 -3.42 7.13
N VAL A 578 -18.96 -4.17 7.88
CA VAL A 578 -18.49 -4.86 9.09
C VAL A 578 -17.71 -6.08 8.61
N GLU A 579 -16.43 -6.18 8.98
CA GLU A 579 -15.57 -7.30 8.64
C GLU A 579 -16.24 -8.63 9.05
N PRO A 580 -16.34 -9.64 8.16
CA PRO A 580 -16.80 -10.97 8.57
C PRO A 580 -15.84 -11.51 9.63
N ASN A 581 -16.38 -12.02 10.75
CA ASN A 581 -15.57 -12.64 11.78
C ASN A 581 -14.58 -13.64 11.14
N PRO A 582 -13.28 -13.62 11.50
CA PRO A 582 -12.36 -14.65 11.08
C PRO A 582 -12.91 -16.02 11.49
N ILE A 583 -13.01 -16.93 10.53
CA ILE A 583 -13.41 -18.31 10.80
C ILE A 583 -12.23 -18.96 11.51
N ASP A 584 -12.41 -19.19 12.80
CA ASP A 584 -11.50 -19.96 13.63
C ASP A 584 -11.69 -21.44 13.29
N PHE A 585 -10.82 -21.98 12.45
CA PHE A 585 -10.89 -23.38 12.01
C PHE A 585 -10.65 -24.37 13.16
N ASP A 586 -9.97 -23.95 14.23
CA ASP A 586 -9.79 -24.78 15.42
C ASP A 586 -11.13 -24.91 16.16
N LYS A 587 -11.85 -23.79 16.30
CA LYS A 587 -13.22 -23.81 16.82
C LYS A 587 -14.19 -24.57 15.92
N VAL A 588 -14.09 -24.42 14.59
CA VAL A 588 -14.90 -25.19 13.65
C VAL A 588 -14.66 -26.69 13.81
N LEU A 589 -13.40 -27.15 13.92
CA LEU A 589 -13.10 -28.56 14.12
C LEU A 589 -13.67 -29.12 15.43
N VAL A 590 -13.63 -28.34 16.52
CA VAL A 590 -14.21 -28.72 17.82
C VAL A 590 -15.74 -28.84 17.72
N GLU A 591 -16.41 -27.89 17.05
CA GLU A 591 -17.87 -27.92 16.85
C GLU A 591 -18.29 -29.06 15.89
N PHE A 592 -17.44 -29.41 14.92
CA PHE A 592 -17.64 -30.59 14.06
C PHE A 592 -17.59 -31.92 14.85
N GLN A 593 -16.89 -31.98 15.99
CA GLN A 593 -16.91 -33.15 16.87
C GLN A 593 -18.17 -33.24 17.73
N GLN A 594 -18.94 -32.14 17.87
CA GLN A 594 -20.18 -32.06 18.64
C GLN A 594 -21.45 -32.07 17.75
N LEU A 595 -21.33 -32.55 16.51
CA LEU A 595 -22.43 -32.55 15.53
C LEU A 595 -23.70 -33.28 15.97
N SER A 596 -23.59 -34.28 16.84
CA SER A 596 -24.75 -34.99 17.41
C SER A 596 -25.57 -34.14 18.37
N GLU A 597 -24.96 -33.12 19.00
CA GLU A 597 -25.61 -32.26 19.99
C GLU A 597 -26.19 -30.97 19.37
N THR A 598 -25.64 -30.52 18.23
CA THR A 598 -26.02 -29.24 17.60
C THR A 598 -27.19 -29.32 16.61
N GLY A 599 -27.72 -30.52 16.33
CA GLY A 599 -28.88 -30.72 15.44
C GLY A 599 -28.63 -30.41 13.95
N ASN A 600 -27.40 -30.07 13.56
CA ASN A 600 -27.05 -29.62 12.21
C ASN A 600 -26.75 -30.75 11.20
N ILE A 601 -26.96 -32.01 11.59
CA ILE A 601 -26.72 -33.19 10.74
C ILE A 601 -27.55 -33.12 9.45
N ALA A 602 -28.80 -32.65 9.52
CA ALA A 602 -29.67 -32.55 8.35
C ALA A 602 -29.10 -31.59 7.27
N VAL A 603 -28.49 -30.48 7.69
CA VAL A 603 -27.91 -29.48 6.78
C VAL A 603 -26.67 -30.05 6.08
N ILE A 604 -25.83 -30.79 6.81
CA ILE A 604 -24.63 -31.41 6.25
C ILE A 604 -24.99 -32.52 5.27
N VAL A 605 -26.02 -33.32 5.56
CA VAL A 605 -26.52 -34.35 4.64
C VAL A 605 -27.04 -33.71 3.35
N VAL A 606 -27.79 -32.61 3.42
CA VAL A 606 -28.27 -31.90 2.23
C VAL A 606 -27.12 -31.33 1.39
N ILE A 607 -26.09 -30.76 2.03
CA ILE A 607 -24.90 -30.26 1.32
C ILE A 607 -24.12 -31.41 0.67
N ALA A 608 -23.99 -32.56 1.35
CA ALA A 608 -23.32 -33.73 0.80
C ALA A 608 -24.07 -34.31 -0.42
N ILE A 609 -25.40 -34.37 -0.36
CA ILE A 609 -26.24 -34.80 -1.50
C ILE A 609 -26.06 -33.84 -2.69
N MET A 610 -26.11 -32.52 -2.46
CA MET A 610 -25.89 -31.50 -3.50
C MET A 610 -24.50 -31.61 -4.15
N LEU A 611 -23.46 -31.91 -3.37
CA LEU A 611 -22.10 -32.11 -3.88
C LEU A 611 -21.97 -33.42 -4.68
N CYS A 612 -22.64 -34.49 -4.26
CA CYS A 612 -22.72 -35.74 -4.99
C CYS A 612 -23.46 -35.58 -6.33
N ASP A 613 -24.57 -34.84 -6.34
CA ASP A 613 -25.32 -34.53 -7.56
C ASP A 613 -24.49 -33.67 -8.52
N CYS A 614 -23.76 -32.67 -8.00
CA CYS A 614 -22.81 -31.89 -8.78
C CYS A 614 -21.71 -32.77 -9.38
N ALA A 615 -21.17 -33.74 -8.63
CA ALA A 615 -20.15 -34.67 -9.12
C ALA A 615 -20.70 -35.63 -10.18
N TYR A 616 -21.94 -36.10 -10.00
CA TYR A 616 -22.65 -36.95 -10.96
C TYR A 616 -22.88 -36.22 -12.28
N TYR A 617 -23.43 -34.99 -12.24
CA TYR A 617 -23.62 -34.16 -13.43
C TYR A 617 -22.29 -33.86 -14.15
N ARG A 618 -21.21 -33.63 -13.40
CA ARG A 618 -19.88 -33.40 -13.99
C ARG A 618 -19.32 -34.65 -14.68
N LYS A 619 -19.70 -35.84 -14.21
CA LYS A 619 -19.33 -37.13 -14.82
C LYS A 619 -20.14 -37.40 -16.09
N GLU A 620 -21.44 -37.08 -16.09
CA GLU A 620 -22.30 -37.19 -17.27
C GLU A 620 -21.87 -36.23 -18.40
N ILE A 621 -21.61 -34.96 -18.08
CA ILE A 621 -21.10 -33.96 -19.05
C ILE A 621 -19.77 -34.41 -19.69
N ARG A 622 -18.93 -35.17 -18.96
CA ARG A 622 -17.69 -35.75 -19.50
C ARG A 622 -17.92 -36.97 -20.39
N ARG A 623 -19.02 -37.70 -20.18
CA ARG A 623 -19.41 -38.87 -20.98
C ARG A 623 -20.01 -38.44 -22.31
N GLY A 624 -20.90 -37.44 -22.31
CA GLY A 624 -21.45 -36.83 -23.53
C GLY A 624 -20.44 -36.07 -24.41
N ARG A 625 -19.24 -35.74 -23.90
CA ARG A 625 -18.12 -35.19 -24.69
C ARG A 625 -17.20 -36.25 -25.31
N ARG A 626 -17.37 -37.53 -24.98
CA ARG A 626 -16.62 -38.64 -25.61
C ARG A 626 -17.41 -39.35 -26.69
N GLU A 627 -18.72 -39.11 -26.78
CA GLU A 627 -19.63 -39.68 -27.79
C GLU A 627 -20.01 -38.65 -28.89
N LYS A 628 -19.31 -37.52 -28.95
CA LYS A 628 -19.24 -36.58 -30.08
C LYS A 628 -17.78 -36.39 -30.44
#